data_AF-A0A8H9XMT2-F1
#
_entry.id   AF-A0A8H9XMT2-F1
#
_cell.length_a   1.000
_cell.length_b   1.000
_cell.length_c   1.000
_cell.angle_alpha   90.00
_cell.angle_beta   90.00
_cell.angle_gamma   90.00
#
_symmetry.space_group_name_H-M   'P 1'
#
loop_
_entity.id
_entity.type
_entity.pdbx_description
1 polymer ?
#
loop_
_entity_poly.entity_id
_entity_poly.type
_entity_poly.pdbx_seq_one_letter_code
_entity_poly.pdbx_strand_id
1 'polypeptide(L)'
;MNLVMSDNTRNKLGCYMTQQASLNNIPVSALVSRFTVNPSVQQRFENASKESTEFTKRINVIGVTDQKGEKVLLDTTGPIARTNTSYDGTDRRNPINAVDMKARQYQCEQVNYDTFISYPKLDAWAAHSDFQSRISTQIARQVALDRIMIGFNGTSHAEKSNFSTNKLLQDVNVGWLEHIRTDASERVMNDVTLTSRNMDNTVAHAGKYANADALVQDARSSLLDEWHKEADDLVVIMGRNLFNSLRLPVLNSISGQNPNAELLAGQLILSSRTIGGLDVFLAPFFPDATMLITSFNNLSIYWQRGSMRRLMKDEPEYNRIATYQSINDAYVVEDYGKCAMVTGLKFADS
;
A
#
# COMPACT_ATOMS: atom_id res chain seq x y z
N MET A 1 9.29 35.83 18.69
CA MET A 1 8.85 34.41 18.71
C MET A 1 9.79 33.72 19.69
N ASN A 2 9.31 33.25 20.85
CA ASN A 2 10.19 32.61 21.82
C ASN A 2 10.68 31.28 21.23
N LEU A 3 11.99 31.16 21.05
CA LEU A 3 12.66 29.95 20.53
C LEU A 3 12.97 28.94 21.66
N VAL A 4 12.45 29.19 22.86
CA VAL A 4 12.65 28.36 24.05
C VAL A 4 11.33 27.70 24.42
N MET A 5 11.34 26.38 24.56
CA MET A 5 10.19 25.58 24.96
C MET A 5 9.64 26.04 26.32
N SER A 6 8.31 26.19 26.44
CA SER A 6 7.67 26.59 27.69
C SER A 6 7.79 25.51 28.77
N ASP A 7 7.73 25.90 30.04
CA ASP A 7 7.88 24.96 31.17
C ASP A 7 6.75 23.91 31.21
N ASN A 8 5.52 24.29 30.83
CA ASN A 8 4.40 23.36 30.69
C ASN A 8 4.70 22.29 29.64
N THR A 9 5.22 22.68 28.48
CA THR A 9 5.60 21.75 27.41
C THR A 9 6.77 20.88 27.81
N ARG A 10 7.77 21.44 28.50
CA ARG A 10 8.90 20.66 29.05
C ARG A 10 8.40 19.57 30.00
N ASN A 11 7.46 19.90 30.88
CA ASN A 11 6.85 18.93 31.80
C ASN A 11 6.05 17.85 31.05
N LYS A 12 5.18 18.23 30.10
CA LYS A 12 4.41 17.27 29.29
C LYS A 12 5.30 16.37 28.44
N LEU A 13 6.37 16.92 27.87
CA LEU A 13 7.37 16.15 27.13
C LEU A 13 8.14 15.19 28.04
N GLY A 14 8.51 15.63 29.25
CA GLY A 14 9.12 14.76 30.27
C GLY A 14 8.21 13.60 30.68
N CYS A 15 6.91 13.85 30.86
CA CYS A 15 5.92 12.80 31.10
C CYS A 15 5.80 11.84 29.91
N TYR A 16 5.80 12.35 28.68
CA TYR A 16 5.80 11.52 27.47
C TYR A 16 7.02 10.61 27.39
N MET A 17 8.22 11.16 27.59
CA MET A 17 9.46 10.38 27.63
C MET A 17 9.41 9.33 28.75
N THR A 18 8.97 9.70 29.94
CA THR A 18 8.83 8.75 31.07
C THR A 18 7.89 7.59 30.72
N GLN A 19 6.77 7.88 30.06
CA GLN A 19 5.84 6.85 29.62
C GLN A 19 6.46 5.95 28.53
N GLN A 20 7.16 6.52 27.54
CA GLN A 20 7.85 5.73 26.51
C GLN A 20 8.94 4.84 27.11
N ALA A 21 9.69 5.33 28.10
CA ALA A 21 10.70 4.57 28.83
C ALA A 21 10.07 3.40 29.60
N SER A 22 8.98 3.67 30.34
CA SER A 22 8.22 2.66 31.09
C SER A 22 7.66 1.56 30.19
N LEU A 23 7.04 1.93 29.06
CA LEU A 23 6.52 0.96 28.08
C LEU A 23 7.60 0.03 27.53
N ASN A 24 8.84 0.51 27.41
CA ASN A 24 9.97 -0.24 26.90
C ASN A 24 10.82 -0.93 27.99
N ASN A 25 10.46 -0.79 29.27
CA ASN A 25 11.24 -1.28 30.42
C ASN A 25 12.69 -0.77 30.43
N ILE A 26 12.90 0.49 30.05
CA ILE A 26 14.22 1.14 30.05
C ILE A 26 14.22 2.39 30.93
N PRO A 27 15.39 2.84 31.45
CA PRO A 27 15.47 4.14 32.12
C PRO A 27 15.30 5.27 31.11
N VAL A 28 14.80 6.43 31.57
CA VAL A 28 14.60 7.63 30.72
C VAL A 28 15.91 8.08 30.07
N SER A 29 17.05 7.90 30.74
CA SER A 29 18.38 8.20 30.21
C SER A 29 18.77 7.34 29.01
N ALA A 30 18.14 6.18 28.80
CA ALA A 30 18.38 5.33 27.63
C ALA A 30 17.54 5.74 26.41
N LEU A 31 16.57 6.65 26.53
CA LEU A 31 15.81 7.15 25.38
C LEU A 31 16.62 8.06 24.46
N VAL A 32 17.63 8.73 25.03
CA VAL A 32 18.58 9.60 24.32
C VAL A 32 19.76 8.81 23.74
N SER A 33 19.82 7.50 23.98
CA SER A 33 20.66 6.56 23.25
C SER A 33 19.79 5.65 22.38
N ARG A 34 20.37 5.00 21.37
CA ARG A 34 19.62 4.07 20.52
C ARG A 34 19.20 2.87 21.37
N PHE A 35 17.89 2.57 21.41
CA PHE A 35 17.37 1.42 22.14
C PHE A 35 16.51 0.53 21.23
N THR A 36 16.41 -0.75 21.63
CA THR A 36 15.51 -1.73 21.03
C THR A 36 14.13 -1.58 21.65
N VAL A 37 13.12 -1.34 20.81
CA VAL A 37 11.73 -1.24 21.26
C VAL A 37 11.24 -2.61 21.71
N ASN A 38 10.51 -2.67 22.82
CA ASN A 38 9.92 -3.91 23.30
C ASN A 38 8.95 -4.49 22.24
N PRO A 39 8.99 -5.80 21.92
CA PRO A 39 8.13 -6.39 20.90
C PRO A 39 6.63 -6.13 21.10
N SER A 40 6.17 -6.02 22.34
CA SER A 40 4.77 -5.69 22.64
C SER A 40 4.40 -4.24 22.31
N VAL A 41 5.35 -3.31 22.49
CA VAL A 41 5.20 -1.90 22.12
C VAL A 41 5.26 -1.73 20.61
N GLN A 42 6.18 -2.42 19.95
CA GLN A 42 6.24 -2.49 18.48
C GLN A 42 4.90 -3.00 17.94
N GLN A 43 4.37 -4.12 18.45
CA GLN A 43 3.07 -4.64 18.01
C GLN A 43 1.93 -3.63 18.17
N ARG A 44 1.89 -2.88 19.28
CA ARG A 44 0.89 -1.83 19.48
C ARG A 44 1.03 -0.68 18.48
N PHE A 45 2.27 -0.28 18.18
CA PHE A 45 2.56 0.73 17.16
C PHE A 45 2.13 0.26 15.77
N GLU A 46 2.45 -0.98 15.42
CA GLU A 46 2.07 -1.60 14.15
C GLU A 46 0.55 -1.70 14.00
N ASN A 47 -0.17 -2.09 15.07
CA ASN A 47 -1.63 -2.09 15.07
C ASN A 47 -2.19 -0.67 14.89
N ALA A 48 -1.61 0.34 15.55
CA ALA A 48 -2.04 1.73 15.38
C ALA A 48 -1.78 2.25 13.97
N SER A 49 -0.64 1.89 13.36
CA SER A 49 -0.34 2.21 11.96
C SER A 49 -1.32 1.53 11.01
N LYS A 50 -1.61 0.24 11.22
CA LYS A 50 -2.62 -0.51 10.46
C LYS A 50 -3.99 0.16 10.49
N GLU A 51 -4.44 0.60 11.66
CA GLU A 51 -5.75 1.24 11.85
C GLU A 51 -5.82 2.70 11.38
N SER A 52 -4.70 3.29 10.94
CA SER A 52 -4.62 4.71 10.59
C SER A 52 -5.19 5.05 9.21
N THR A 53 -5.22 4.11 8.26
CA THR A 53 -5.72 4.35 6.90
C THR A 53 -6.70 3.25 6.46
N GLU A 54 -7.61 3.57 5.55
CA GLU A 54 -8.57 2.58 5.04
C GLU A 54 -7.86 1.45 4.29
N PHE A 55 -6.81 1.76 3.53
CA PHE A 55 -6.07 0.76 2.78
C PHE A 55 -5.32 -0.22 3.69
N THR A 56 -4.59 0.30 4.69
CA THR A 56 -3.84 -0.54 5.65
C THR A 56 -4.73 -1.44 6.50
N LYS A 57 -6.00 -1.06 6.73
CA LYS A 57 -6.98 -1.93 7.39
C LYS A 57 -7.39 -3.14 6.55
N ARG A 58 -7.44 -2.97 5.22
CA ARG A 58 -7.91 -4.00 4.28
C ARG A 58 -6.79 -4.98 3.86
N ILE A 59 -5.54 -4.53 3.82
CA ILE A 59 -4.38 -5.38 3.51
C ILE A 59 -3.85 -6.12 4.74
N ASN A 60 -2.95 -7.07 4.52
CA ASN A 60 -2.29 -7.77 5.62
C ASN A 60 -1.06 -7.01 6.13
N VAL A 61 -0.90 -6.95 7.45
CA VAL A 61 0.29 -6.39 8.10
C VAL A 61 0.77 -7.43 9.12
N ILE A 62 1.85 -8.14 8.80
CA ILE A 62 2.27 -9.36 9.50
C ILE A 62 3.66 -9.18 10.11
N GLY A 63 3.80 -9.56 11.39
CA GLY A 63 5.08 -9.55 12.08
C GLY A 63 5.83 -10.85 11.86
N VAL A 64 7.00 -10.78 11.20
CA VAL A 64 7.87 -11.94 10.92
C VAL A 64 9.09 -11.97 11.83
N THR A 65 9.63 -13.15 12.14
CA THR A 65 10.83 -13.29 12.99
C THR A 65 12.12 -13.07 12.22
N ASP A 66 12.22 -13.72 11.06
CA ASP A 66 13.43 -13.75 10.25
C ASP A 66 13.46 -12.57 9.29
N GLN A 67 14.67 -12.05 9.03
CA GLN A 67 14.86 -10.95 8.08
C GLN A 67 14.60 -11.41 6.62
N LYS A 68 14.91 -12.67 6.32
CA LYS A 68 14.57 -13.32 5.05
C LYS A 68 13.95 -14.67 5.35
N GLY A 69 12.92 -15.04 4.60
CA GLY A 69 12.20 -16.28 4.82
C GLY A 69 11.17 -16.53 3.73
N GLU A 70 10.36 -17.58 3.92
CA GLU A 70 9.23 -17.86 3.04
C GLU A 70 8.00 -17.01 3.42
N LYS A 71 7.17 -16.67 2.42
CA LYS A 71 5.90 -15.98 2.64
C LYS A 71 5.05 -16.70 3.69
N VAL A 72 4.40 -15.92 4.55
CA VAL A 72 3.64 -16.43 5.71
C VAL A 72 2.25 -16.89 5.29
N LEU A 73 1.59 -16.15 4.39
CA LEU A 73 0.30 -16.55 3.87
C LEU A 73 0.53 -17.50 2.68
N LEU A 74 -0.02 -18.69 2.83
CA LEU A 74 0.05 -19.74 1.82
C LEU A 74 -1.31 -19.72 1.12
N ASP A 75 -1.40 -19.09 -0.04
CA ASP A 75 -2.60 -19.18 -0.86
C ASP A 75 -2.50 -20.35 -1.84
N THR A 76 -3.65 -20.95 -2.16
CA THR A 76 -3.69 -22.21 -2.90
C THR A 76 -3.59 -21.99 -4.41
N THR A 77 -2.69 -22.72 -5.08
CA THR A 77 -2.48 -22.68 -6.55
C THR A 77 -3.51 -23.48 -7.36
N GLY A 78 -4.76 -23.55 -6.87
CA GLY A 78 -5.87 -24.16 -7.59
C GLY A 78 -6.33 -25.53 -7.09
N PRO A 79 -7.07 -26.29 -7.92
CA PRO A 79 -7.80 -27.48 -7.47
C PRO A 79 -6.91 -28.65 -7.03
N ILE A 80 -6.96 -28.99 -5.75
CA ILE A 80 -6.22 -30.11 -5.13
C ILE A 80 -6.95 -31.45 -5.20
N ALA A 81 -8.24 -31.46 -5.55
CA ALA A 81 -9.04 -32.67 -5.55
C ALA A 81 -8.63 -33.62 -6.69
N ARG A 82 -8.42 -34.90 -6.35
CA ARG A 82 -8.13 -36.00 -7.28
C ARG A 82 -8.78 -37.28 -6.74
N THR A 83 -9.19 -38.17 -7.64
CA THR A 83 -9.67 -39.52 -7.28
C THR A 83 -8.63 -40.57 -7.67
N ASN A 84 -8.47 -41.60 -6.85
CA ASN A 84 -7.69 -42.79 -7.16
C ASN A 84 -8.30 -43.95 -6.38
N THR A 85 -8.74 -44.98 -7.10
CA THR A 85 -9.41 -46.18 -6.57
C THR A 85 -8.52 -47.42 -6.60
N SER A 86 -7.24 -47.30 -6.96
CA SER A 86 -6.27 -48.40 -6.89
C SER A 86 -6.08 -48.84 -5.43
N TYR A 87 -6.07 -50.16 -5.23
CA TYR A 87 -5.92 -50.83 -3.94
C TYR A 87 -4.75 -51.83 -3.95
N ASP A 88 -4.17 -52.09 -5.11
CA ASP A 88 -3.10 -53.04 -5.39
C ASP A 88 -1.69 -52.43 -5.22
N GLY A 89 -1.61 -51.14 -4.90
CA GLY A 89 -0.36 -50.44 -4.58
C GLY A 89 0.53 -50.12 -5.78
N THR A 90 0.07 -50.40 -7.00
CA THR A 90 0.75 -50.10 -8.26
C THR A 90 0.59 -48.62 -8.62
N ASP A 91 -0.61 -48.05 -8.45
CA ASP A 91 -0.91 -46.64 -8.71
C ASP A 91 -1.00 -45.84 -7.41
N ARG A 92 0.15 -45.44 -6.88
CA ARG A 92 0.25 -44.65 -5.65
C ARG A 92 -0.36 -43.26 -5.81
N ARG A 93 -1.15 -42.84 -4.80
CA ARG A 93 -1.59 -41.44 -4.65
C ARG A 93 -0.39 -40.53 -4.41
N ASN A 94 -0.15 -39.59 -5.34
CA ASN A 94 0.89 -38.57 -5.23
C ASN A 94 0.23 -37.22 -4.90
N PRO A 95 0.31 -36.74 -3.64
CA PRO A 95 -0.23 -35.43 -3.28
C PRO A 95 0.56 -34.33 -4.00
N ILE A 96 -0.16 -33.34 -4.53
CA ILE A 96 0.47 -32.14 -5.09
C ILE A 96 0.74 -31.14 -3.98
N ASN A 97 1.79 -30.33 -4.14
CA ASN A 97 1.97 -29.16 -3.30
C ASN A 97 0.92 -28.12 -3.71
N ALA A 98 0.07 -27.72 -2.75
CA ALA A 98 -1.01 -26.78 -2.99
C ALA A 98 -0.54 -25.31 -2.98
N VAL A 99 0.75 -25.06 -2.74
CA VAL A 99 1.31 -23.71 -2.57
C VAL A 99 2.20 -23.35 -3.76
N ASP A 100 2.13 -22.09 -4.20
CA ASP A 100 2.96 -21.58 -5.30
C ASP A 100 4.46 -21.78 -5.03
N MET A 101 5.19 -22.20 -6.06
CA MET A 101 6.64 -22.38 -6.03
C MET A 101 7.38 -21.16 -6.58
N LYS A 102 6.70 -20.22 -7.27
CA LYS A 102 7.30 -18.98 -7.76
C LYS A 102 7.52 -17.99 -6.62
N ALA A 103 8.74 -17.44 -6.53
CA ALA A 103 9.17 -16.35 -5.66
C ALA A 103 8.58 -16.38 -4.23
N ARG A 104 8.92 -17.42 -3.45
CA ARG A 104 8.50 -17.59 -2.05
C ARG A 104 9.20 -16.66 -1.06
N GLN A 105 10.26 -15.97 -1.46
CA GLN A 105 11.13 -15.31 -0.50
C GLN A 105 10.72 -13.87 -0.26
N TYR A 106 10.58 -13.50 0.99
CA TYR A 106 10.54 -12.10 1.40
C TYR A 106 11.92 -11.71 1.94
N GLN A 107 12.24 -10.42 1.82
CA GLN A 107 13.43 -9.81 2.41
C GLN A 107 13.04 -8.50 3.06
N CYS A 108 13.11 -8.45 4.39
CA CYS A 108 12.88 -7.24 5.16
C CYS A 108 14.12 -6.35 5.09
N GLU A 109 13.94 -5.19 4.46
CA GLU A 109 14.98 -4.18 4.33
C GLU A 109 14.80 -3.09 5.39
N GLN A 110 15.93 -2.54 5.83
CA GLN A 110 15.92 -1.47 6.82
C GLN A 110 15.37 -0.18 6.21
N VAL A 111 14.32 0.36 6.83
CA VAL A 111 13.71 1.64 6.50
C VAL A 111 13.72 2.55 7.73
N ASN A 112 14.15 3.81 7.54
CA ASN A 112 14.22 4.80 8.61
C ASN A 112 13.08 5.81 8.47
N TYR A 113 12.31 5.97 9.55
CA TYR A 113 11.16 6.88 9.68
C TYR A 113 11.48 8.01 10.65
N ASP A 114 12.44 8.85 10.28
CA ASP A 114 12.92 9.93 11.13
C ASP A 114 12.01 11.15 11.04
N THR A 115 11.61 11.69 12.18
CA THR A 115 10.71 12.85 12.27
C THR A 115 11.23 13.86 13.28
N PHE A 116 10.83 15.12 13.13
CA PHE A 116 11.08 16.13 14.14
C PHE A 116 9.84 16.99 14.40
N ILE A 117 9.75 17.52 15.62
CA ILE A 117 8.73 18.49 16.00
C ILE A 117 9.45 19.70 16.59
N SER A 118 9.21 20.89 16.01
CA SER A 118 9.78 22.14 16.51
C SER A 118 9.16 22.55 17.85
N TYR A 119 9.92 23.27 18.68
CA TYR A 119 9.43 23.71 19.99
C TYR A 119 8.12 24.52 19.92
N PRO A 120 7.93 25.47 18.98
CA PRO A 120 6.67 26.21 18.89
C PRO A 120 5.46 25.31 18.63
N LYS A 121 5.65 24.22 17.87
CA LYS A 121 4.59 23.25 17.57
C LYS A 121 4.30 22.36 18.78
N LEU A 122 5.33 21.98 19.53
CA LEU A 122 5.16 21.29 20.82
C LEU A 122 4.41 22.17 21.82
N ASP A 123 4.74 23.47 21.91
CA ASP A 123 4.04 24.43 22.77
C ASP A 123 2.57 24.58 22.38
N ALA A 124 2.26 24.68 21.08
CA ALA A 124 0.89 24.70 20.61
C ALA A 124 0.12 23.42 21.00
N TRP A 125 0.77 22.26 20.89
CA TRP A 125 0.14 20.98 21.24
C TRP A 125 0.01 20.78 22.75
N ALA A 126 0.90 21.36 23.56
CA ALA A 126 0.88 21.27 25.00
C ALA A 126 -0.36 21.94 25.63
N ALA A 127 -1.08 22.78 24.89
CA ALA A 127 -2.38 23.31 25.32
C ALA A 127 -3.46 22.22 25.41
N HIS A 128 -3.35 21.13 24.64
CA HIS A 128 -4.35 20.06 24.60
C HIS A 128 -4.10 18.98 25.67
N SER A 129 -5.18 18.34 26.12
CA SER A 129 -5.14 17.24 27.09
C SER A 129 -4.60 15.93 26.49
N ASP A 130 -4.70 15.75 25.18
CA ASP A 130 -4.33 14.54 24.44
C ASP A 130 -2.92 14.60 23.82
N PHE A 131 -2.04 15.46 24.35
CA PHE A 131 -0.69 15.73 23.80
C PHE A 131 0.08 14.47 23.38
N GLN A 132 0.16 13.47 24.26
CA GLN A 132 0.97 12.26 24.02
C GLN A 132 0.39 11.34 22.93
N SER A 133 -0.94 11.13 22.96
CA SER A 133 -1.60 10.27 21.97
C SER A 133 -1.59 10.95 20.61
N ARG A 134 -1.78 12.28 20.56
CA ARG A 134 -1.74 13.07 19.34
C ARG A 134 -0.40 12.94 18.60
N ILE A 135 0.72 13.03 19.31
CA ILE A 135 2.05 12.82 18.72
C ILE A 135 2.17 11.41 18.15
N SER A 136 1.81 10.40 18.97
CA SER A 136 1.98 8.99 18.59
C SER A 136 1.10 8.59 17.40
N THR A 137 -0.17 9.02 17.39
CA THR A 137 -1.12 8.76 16.30
C THR A 137 -0.71 9.46 15.02
N GLN A 138 -0.20 10.70 15.09
CA GLN A 138 0.27 11.41 13.91
C GLN A 138 1.48 10.71 13.27
N ILE A 139 2.43 10.24 14.08
CA ILE A 139 3.59 9.48 13.59
C ILE A 139 3.14 8.16 12.97
N ALA A 140 2.29 7.39 13.64
CA ALA A 140 1.77 6.12 13.14
C ALA A 140 1.03 6.27 11.79
N ARG A 141 0.26 7.35 11.64
CA ARG A 141 -0.42 7.69 10.39
C ARG A 141 0.55 8.05 9.27
N GLN A 142 1.60 8.82 9.57
CA GLN A 142 2.61 9.16 8.56
C GLN A 142 3.35 7.91 8.09
N VAL A 143 3.77 7.04 9.02
CA VAL A 143 4.41 5.75 8.69
C VAL A 143 3.49 4.89 7.80
N ALA A 144 2.18 4.87 8.10
CA ALA A 144 1.21 4.16 7.26
C ALA A 144 1.14 4.73 5.83
N LEU A 145 1.11 6.05 5.68
CA LEU A 145 1.08 6.71 4.37
C LEU A 145 2.38 6.50 3.58
N ASP A 146 3.53 6.59 4.24
CA ASP A 146 4.83 6.35 3.62
C ASP A 146 4.93 4.90 3.16
N ARG A 147 4.44 3.95 3.98
CA ARG A 147 4.40 2.54 3.57
C ARG A 147 3.53 2.31 2.34
N ILE A 148 2.38 2.99 2.21
CA ILE A 148 1.55 2.92 1.01
C ILE A 148 2.30 3.50 -0.19
N MET A 149 2.96 4.64 -0.02
CA MET A 149 3.70 5.31 -1.08
C MET A 149 4.83 4.42 -1.62
N ILE A 150 5.64 3.84 -0.73
CA ILE A 150 6.71 2.89 -1.09
C ILE A 150 6.11 1.62 -1.68
N GLY A 151 5.05 1.07 -1.10
CA GLY A 151 4.43 -0.16 -1.60
C GLY A 151 3.96 -0.08 -3.06
N PHE A 152 3.49 1.09 -3.51
CA PHE A 152 3.08 1.28 -4.90
C PHE A 152 4.18 1.81 -5.84
N ASN A 153 5.13 2.59 -5.34
CA ASN A 153 6.12 3.28 -6.19
C ASN A 153 7.55 2.74 -6.05
N GLY A 154 7.83 1.94 -5.04
CA GLY A 154 9.14 1.41 -4.72
C GLY A 154 9.66 0.50 -5.82
N THR A 155 10.81 0.83 -6.41
CA THR A 155 11.46 0.05 -7.47
C THR A 155 12.75 -0.59 -7.00
N SER A 156 13.42 0.00 -6.01
CA SER A 156 14.72 -0.48 -5.53
C SER A 156 14.95 -0.07 -4.07
N HIS A 157 15.89 -0.76 -3.42
CA HIS A 157 16.44 -0.36 -2.13
C HIS A 157 17.83 0.23 -2.36
N ALA A 158 18.00 1.51 -2.04
CA ALA A 158 19.30 2.19 -2.08
C ALA A 158 19.87 2.33 -0.66
N GLU A 159 21.19 2.19 -0.52
CA GLU A 159 21.89 2.41 0.77
C GLU A 159 21.65 3.82 1.32
N LYS A 160 21.51 4.81 0.42
CA LYS A 160 21.16 6.20 0.74
C LYS A 160 20.12 6.71 -0.25
N SER A 161 18.88 6.79 0.19
CA SER A 161 17.78 7.34 -0.60
C SER A 161 17.92 8.84 -0.85
N ASN A 162 17.37 9.30 -1.98
CA ASN A 162 17.40 10.69 -2.40
C ASN A 162 15.99 11.20 -2.72
N PHE A 163 15.42 11.94 -1.76
CA PHE A 163 14.09 12.53 -1.89
C PHE A 163 13.97 13.60 -3.00
N SER A 164 15.08 14.19 -3.45
CA SER A 164 15.05 15.21 -4.51
C SER A 164 14.76 14.61 -5.89
N THR A 165 15.31 13.42 -6.16
CA THR A 165 15.10 12.66 -7.39
C THR A 165 13.87 11.76 -7.27
N ASN A 166 13.71 11.10 -6.12
CA ASN A 166 12.69 10.08 -5.89
C ASN A 166 11.61 10.61 -4.92
N LYS A 167 10.80 11.57 -5.42
CA LYS A 167 9.76 12.26 -4.61
C LYS A 167 8.69 11.33 -4.04
N LEU A 168 8.50 10.16 -4.66
CA LEU A 168 7.54 9.13 -4.25
C LEU A 168 8.21 7.95 -3.52
N LEU A 169 9.41 8.16 -2.94
CA LEU A 169 10.13 7.15 -2.15
C LEU A 169 10.47 5.88 -2.95
N GLN A 170 10.75 6.04 -4.24
CA GLN A 170 10.96 4.95 -5.20
C GLN A 170 12.22 4.12 -4.91
N ASP A 171 13.19 4.71 -4.21
CA ASP A 171 14.50 4.11 -3.88
C ASP A 171 14.61 3.64 -2.41
N VAL A 172 13.49 3.62 -1.69
CA VAL A 172 13.48 3.23 -0.27
C VAL A 172 13.34 1.73 -0.07
N ASN A 173 12.50 1.06 -0.86
CA ASN A 173 12.32 -0.38 -0.84
C ASN A 173 11.65 -0.83 -2.15
N VAL A 174 11.67 -2.13 -2.43
CA VAL A 174 10.94 -2.72 -3.56
C VAL A 174 9.47 -2.89 -3.18
N GLY A 175 8.56 -2.34 -3.98
CA GLY A 175 7.12 -2.36 -3.74
C GLY A 175 6.38 -3.50 -4.47
N TRP A 176 5.08 -3.63 -4.21
CA TRP A 176 4.22 -4.68 -4.79
C TRP A 176 4.20 -4.64 -6.33
N LEU A 177 4.09 -3.44 -6.92
CA LEU A 177 4.00 -3.33 -8.37
C LEU A 177 5.30 -3.76 -9.06
N GLU A 178 6.45 -3.46 -8.45
CA GLU A 178 7.74 -3.88 -9.00
C GLU A 178 7.92 -5.39 -8.87
N HIS A 179 7.55 -5.99 -7.73
CA HIS A 179 7.51 -7.45 -7.58
C HIS A 179 6.65 -8.13 -8.67
N ILE A 180 5.50 -7.56 -9.01
CA ILE A 180 4.66 -8.10 -10.10
C ILE A 180 5.39 -7.98 -11.46
N ARG A 181 6.07 -6.86 -11.73
CA ARG A 181 6.83 -6.68 -12.99
C ARG A 181 7.98 -7.67 -13.13
N THR A 182 8.73 -7.90 -12.06
CA THR A 182 9.95 -8.72 -12.10
C THR A 182 9.63 -10.22 -12.00
N ASP A 183 8.72 -10.59 -11.11
CA ASP A 183 8.52 -11.99 -10.72
C ASP A 183 7.35 -12.63 -11.49
N ALA A 184 6.46 -11.82 -12.06
CA ALA A 184 5.25 -12.27 -12.75
C ALA A 184 4.90 -11.39 -13.97
N SER A 185 5.88 -11.17 -14.85
CA SER A 185 5.72 -10.34 -16.06
C SER A 185 4.56 -10.76 -16.97
N GLU A 186 4.18 -12.04 -16.95
CA GLU A 186 3.02 -12.58 -17.67
C GLU A 186 1.67 -12.03 -17.19
N ARG A 187 1.63 -11.45 -15.99
CA ARG A 187 0.45 -10.82 -15.37
C ARG A 187 0.36 -9.32 -15.67
N VAL A 188 1.24 -8.81 -16.54
CA VAL A 188 1.38 -7.39 -16.85
C VAL A 188 1.03 -7.11 -18.31
N MET A 189 0.05 -6.24 -18.54
CA MET A 189 -0.22 -5.64 -19.84
C MET A 189 0.41 -4.25 -19.91
N ASN A 190 1.31 -4.06 -20.88
CA ASN A 190 2.00 -2.78 -21.10
C ASN A 190 1.37 -1.99 -22.25
N ASP A 191 1.47 -0.65 -22.16
CA ASP A 191 1.16 0.32 -23.22
C ASP A 191 -0.23 0.18 -23.84
N VAL A 192 -1.24 0.01 -22.98
CA VAL A 192 -2.61 -0.15 -23.42
C VAL A 192 -3.22 1.17 -23.89
N THR A 193 -3.81 1.16 -25.08
CA THR A 193 -4.54 2.30 -25.64
C THR A 193 -6.05 2.15 -25.54
N LEU A 194 -6.70 3.18 -25.01
CA LEU A 194 -8.16 3.31 -25.01
C LEU A 194 -8.62 4.22 -26.14
N THR A 195 -9.77 3.94 -26.73
CA THR A 195 -10.38 4.79 -27.74
C THR A 195 -10.64 6.20 -27.19
N SER A 196 -10.14 7.21 -27.91
CA SER A 196 -10.40 8.62 -27.62
C SER A 196 -11.71 9.05 -28.29
N ARG A 197 -12.50 9.87 -27.59
CA ARG A 197 -13.81 10.33 -28.05
C ARG A 197 -13.91 11.85 -27.98
N ASN A 198 -14.59 12.42 -28.97
CA ASN A 198 -14.94 13.83 -29.01
C ASN A 198 -16.02 14.17 -27.97
N MET A 199 -16.26 15.46 -27.74
CA MET A 199 -17.29 15.93 -26.80
C MET A 199 -18.71 15.51 -27.21
N ASP A 200 -18.95 15.24 -28.49
CA ASP A 200 -20.21 14.71 -29.04
C ASP A 200 -20.28 13.16 -28.99
N ASN A 201 -19.38 12.52 -28.26
CA ASN A 201 -19.26 11.06 -28.10
C ASN A 201 -18.88 10.29 -29.39
N THR A 202 -18.53 10.98 -30.48
CA THR A 202 -17.98 10.35 -31.69
C THR A 202 -16.54 9.86 -31.45
N VAL A 203 -16.13 8.79 -32.14
CA VAL A 203 -14.76 8.26 -32.03
C VAL A 203 -13.80 9.24 -32.69
N ALA A 204 -12.86 9.77 -31.91
CA ALA A 204 -11.78 10.60 -32.44
C ALA A 204 -10.65 9.71 -32.99
N HIS A 205 -10.16 8.79 -32.15
CA HIS A 205 -9.11 7.84 -32.51
C HIS A 205 -9.40 6.47 -31.88
N ALA A 206 -9.33 5.42 -32.69
CA ALA A 206 -9.56 4.05 -32.23
C ALA A 206 -8.35 3.54 -31.43
N GLY A 207 -8.58 3.15 -30.18
CA GLY A 207 -7.60 2.43 -29.36
C GLY A 207 -7.81 0.92 -29.42
N LYS A 208 -6.96 0.17 -28.71
CA LYS A 208 -7.11 -1.29 -28.58
C LYS A 208 -8.40 -1.69 -27.87
N TYR A 209 -8.84 -0.90 -26.89
CA TYR A 209 -10.13 -1.10 -26.21
C TYR A 209 -11.04 0.11 -26.36
N ALA A 210 -12.34 -0.16 -26.51
CA ALA A 210 -13.34 0.89 -26.66
C ALA A 210 -13.55 1.73 -25.39
N ASN A 211 -13.40 1.13 -24.20
CA ASN A 211 -13.54 1.77 -22.90
C ASN A 211 -12.73 1.00 -21.83
N ALA A 212 -12.64 1.57 -20.62
CA ALA A 212 -11.95 0.94 -19.50
C ALA A 212 -12.63 -0.34 -18.99
N ASP A 213 -13.96 -0.45 -19.12
CA ASP A 213 -14.69 -1.65 -18.71
C ASP A 213 -14.28 -2.88 -19.53
N ALA A 214 -14.15 -2.71 -20.85
CA ALA A 214 -13.67 -3.77 -21.75
C ALA A 214 -12.23 -4.18 -21.43
N LEU A 215 -11.37 -3.21 -21.10
CA LEU A 215 -10.00 -3.48 -20.67
C LEU A 215 -9.97 -4.29 -19.37
N VAL A 216 -10.73 -3.88 -18.34
CA VAL A 216 -10.75 -4.59 -17.05
C VAL A 216 -11.30 -6.01 -17.21
N GLN A 217 -12.33 -6.19 -18.03
CA GLN A 217 -12.89 -7.52 -18.34
C GLN A 217 -11.89 -8.41 -19.06
N ASP A 218 -11.17 -7.88 -20.05
CA ASP A 218 -10.13 -8.63 -20.75
C ASP A 218 -8.94 -8.95 -19.84
N ALA A 219 -8.47 -7.99 -19.05
CA ALA A 219 -7.39 -8.21 -18.08
C ALA A 219 -7.78 -9.26 -17.03
N ARG A 220 -9.02 -9.22 -16.51
CA ARG A 220 -9.56 -10.23 -15.60
C ARG A 220 -9.59 -11.61 -16.26
N SER A 221 -10.01 -11.71 -17.51
CA SER A 221 -10.15 -12.98 -18.23
C SER A 221 -8.82 -13.58 -18.72
N SER A 222 -7.85 -12.74 -19.08
CA SER A 222 -6.61 -13.17 -19.72
C SER A 222 -5.42 -13.28 -18.77
N LEU A 223 -5.34 -12.41 -17.75
CA LEU A 223 -4.18 -12.33 -16.85
C LEU A 223 -4.36 -13.09 -15.55
N LEU A 224 -5.58 -13.23 -15.01
CA LEU A 224 -5.80 -13.98 -13.77
C LEU A 224 -5.84 -15.49 -14.03
N ASP A 225 -5.41 -16.27 -13.04
CA ASP A 225 -5.61 -17.72 -13.07
C ASP A 225 -7.09 -18.09 -13.05
N GLU A 226 -7.44 -19.19 -13.72
CA GLU A 226 -8.83 -19.59 -13.98
C GLU A 226 -9.70 -19.63 -12.72
N TRP A 227 -9.16 -20.15 -11.61
CA TRP A 227 -9.89 -20.25 -10.35
C TRP A 227 -10.03 -18.92 -9.61
N HIS A 228 -9.24 -17.91 -9.94
CA HIS A 228 -9.33 -16.55 -9.38
C HIS A 228 -10.23 -15.64 -10.20
N LYS A 229 -10.54 -15.98 -11.45
CA LYS A 229 -11.36 -15.14 -12.33
C LYS A 229 -12.70 -14.82 -11.72
N GLU A 230 -13.35 -15.77 -11.06
CA GLU A 230 -14.67 -15.60 -10.41
C GLU A 230 -14.59 -15.31 -8.91
N ALA A 231 -13.42 -14.90 -8.40
CA ALA A 231 -13.30 -14.49 -7.01
C ALA A 231 -14.15 -13.23 -6.74
N ASP A 232 -14.89 -13.24 -5.63
CA ASP A 232 -15.82 -12.18 -5.21
C ASP A 232 -15.13 -11.00 -4.52
N ASP A 233 -13.86 -11.16 -4.13
CA ASP A 233 -13.07 -10.18 -3.40
C ASP A 233 -12.16 -9.32 -4.29
N LEU A 234 -12.26 -9.46 -5.62
CA LEU A 234 -11.47 -8.70 -6.59
C LEU A 234 -11.87 -7.22 -6.62
N VAL A 235 -10.86 -6.35 -6.60
CA VAL A 235 -11.02 -4.89 -6.72
C VAL A 235 -10.05 -4.29 -7.73
N VAL A 236 -10.44 -3.17 -8.32
CA VAL A 236 -9.57 -2.37 -9.19
C VAL A 236 -8.93 -1.26 -8.36
N ILE A 237 -7.62 -1.35 -8.13
CA ILE A 237 -6.84 -0.33 -7.44
C ILE A 237 -6.22 0.61 -8.47
N MET A 238 -6.46 1.91 -8.34
CA MET A 238 -5.91 2.91 -9.26
C MET A 238 -5.80 4.30 -8.63
N GLY A 239 -5.09 5.20 -9.31
CA GLY A 239 -4.98 6.61 -8.93
C GLY A 239 -6.24 7.42 -9.27
N ARG A 240 -6.48 8.49 -8.51
CA ARG A 240 -7.64 9.39 -8.72
C ARG A 240 -7.60 10.09 -10.08
N ASN A 241 -6.42 10.47 -10.56
CA ASN A 241 -6.27 11.17 -11.83
C ASN A 241 -6.73 10.30 -12.98
N LEU A 242 -6.25 9.05 -13.04
CA LEU A 242 -6.67 8.09 -14.06
C LEU A 242 -8.18 7.83 -13.98
N PHE A 243 -8.72 7.59 -12.78
CA PHE A 243 -10.17 7.38 -12.60
C PHE A 243 -11.01 8.54 -13.17
N ASN A 244 -10.60 9.79 -12.90
CA ASN A 244 -11.28 10.96 -13.43
C ASN A 244 -11.17 11.03 -14.96
N SER A 245 -9.96 10.85 -15.51
CA SER A 245 -9.72 10.88 -16.96
C SER A 245 -10.57 9.85 -17.71
N LEU A 246 -10.78 8.66 -17.13
CA LEU A 246 -11.66 7.62 -17.70
C LEU A 246 -13.14 8.03 -17.74
N ARG A 247 -13.59 8.90 -16.84
CA ARG A 247 -15.00 9.31 -16.71
C ARG A 247 -15.34 10.65 -17.36
N LEU A 248 -14.35 11.53 -17.57
CA LEU A 248 -14.58 12.84 -18.17
C LEU A 248 -15.30 12.80 -19.53
N PRO A 249 -14.97 11.89 -20.48
CA PRO A 249 -15.71 11.80 -21.74
C PRO A 249 -17.19 11.47 -21.54
N VAL A 250 -17.50 10.58 -20.61
CA VAL A 250 -18.89 10.21 -20.27
C VAL A 250 -19.63 11.41 -19.65
N LEU A 251 -19.00 12.11 -18.70
CA LEU A 251 -19.54 13.33 -18.10
C LEU A 251 -19.91 14.39 -19.14
N ASN A 252 -19.02 14.61 -20.11
CA ASN A 252 -19.23 15.61 -21.16
C ASN A 252 -20.33 15.19 -22.15
N SER A 253 -20.50 13.89 -22.41
CA SER A 253 -21.59 13.41 -23.27
C SER A 253 -22.98 13.61 -22.65
N ILE A 254 -23.10 13.52 -21.31
CA ILE A 254 -24.36 13.67 -20.58
C ILE A 254 -24.85 15.12 -20.55
N SER A 255 -23.94 16.10 -20.63
CA SER A 255 -24.32 17.53 -20.68
C SER A 255 -24.83 17.98 -22.05
N GLY A 256 -24.66 17.15 -23.09
CA GLY A 256 -24.90 17.51 -24.48
C GLY A 256 -26.35 17.43 -24.97
N GLN A 257 -27.12 16.37 -24.68
CA GLN A 257 -28.46 16.18 -25.26
C GLN A 257 -29.38 15.31 -24.38
N ASN A 258 -30.61 15.81 -24.17
CA ASN A 258 -31.82 15.17 -23.63
C ASN A 258 -31.89 14.68 -22.15
N PRO A 259 -32.78 15.30 -21.33
CA PRO A 259 -32.99 14.92 -19.95
C PRO A 259 -34.05 13.80 -19.86
N ASN A 260 -33.73 12.69 -19.18
CA ASN A 260 -34.56 12.06 -18.13
C ASN A 260 -34.22 10.58 -17.87
N ALA A 261 -33.62 9.85 -18.82
CA ALA A 261 -33.17 8.45 -18.59
C ALA A 261 -31.64 8.30 -18.65
N GLU A 262 -30.99 8.86 -19.68
CA GLU A 262 -29.53 8.87 -19.81
C GLU A 262 -28.85 9.71 -18.72
N LEU A 263 -29.52 10.76 -18.24
CA LEU A 263 -29.01 11.61 -17.16
C LEU A 263 -29.06 10.89 -15.80
N LEU A 264 -30.11 10.10 -15.54
CA LEU A 264 -30.21 9.25 -14.33
C LEU A 264 -29.24 8.07 -14.40
N ALA A 265 -29.13 7.40 -15.55
CA ALA A 265 -28.14 6.35 -15.77
C ALA A 265 -26.71 6.91 -15.66
N GLY A 266 -26.47 8.09 -16.22
CA GLY A 266 -25.22 8.84 -16.08
C GLY A 266 -24.90 9.16 -14.63
N GLN A 267 -25.84 9.72 -13.86
CA GLN A 267 -25.67 9.98 -12.42
C GLN A 267 -25.47 8.70 -11.59
N LEU A 268 -26.15 7.60 -11.94
CA LEU A 268 -25.96 6.29 -11.30
C LEU A 268 -24.58 5.69 -11.62
N ILE A 269 -24.13 5.75 -12.87
CA ILE A 269 -22.78 5.30 -13.28
C ILE A 269 -21.71 6.17 -12.60
N LEU A 270 -21.94 7.48 -12.49
CA LEU A 270 -21.02 8.40 -11.82
C LEU A 270 -20.97 8.23 -10.30
N SER A 271 -22.10 7.88 -9.68
CA SER A 271 -22.16 7.60 -8.24
C SER A 271 -21.60 6.22 -7.90
N SER A 272 -21.81 5.22 -8.77
CA SER A 272 -21.16 3.92 -8.66
C SER A 272 -19.66 4.08 -8.90
N ARG A 273 -18.82 3.45 -8.08
CA ARG A 273 -17.36 3.43 -8.27
C ARG A 273 -16.92 2.09 -8.81
N THR A 274 -17.53 1.65 -9.90
CA THR A 274 -17.20 0.37 -10.54
C THR A 274 -16.59 0.58 -11.91
N ILE A 275 -15.70 -0.33 -12.32
CA ILE A 275 -15.18 -0.48 -13.69
C ILE A 275 -15.13 -1.98 -13.99
N GLY A 276 -15.70 -2.39 -15.12
CA GLY A 276 -15.75 -3.79 -15.52
C GLY A 276 -16.53 -4.67 -14.55
N GLY A 277 -17.46 -4.10 -13.78
CA GLY A 277 -18.23 -4.82 -12.76
C GLY A 277 -17.49 -5.05 -11.43
N LEU A 278 -16.26 -4.53 -11.29
CA LEU A 278 -15.48 -4.58 -10.05
C LEU A 278 -15.47 -3.23 -9.34
N ASP A 279 -15.43 -3.26 -8.01
CA ASP A 279 -15.31 -2.05 -7.19
C ASP A 279 -13.92 -1.41 -7.36
N VAL A 280 -13.91 -0.07 -7.48
CA VAL A 280 -12.69 0.73 -7.61
C VAL A 280 -12.27 1.29 -6.27
N PHE A 281 -11.04 0.97 -5.87
CA PHE A 281 -10.38 1.59 -4.73
C PHE A 281 -9.36 2.64 -5.19
N LEU A 282 -9.55 3.87 -4.73
CA LEU A 282 -8.64 4.98 -5.03
C LEU A 282 -7.54 5.05 -3.97
N ALA A 283 -6.41 4.41 -4.27
CA ALA A 283 -5.26 4.42 -3.39
C ALA A 283 -4.50 5.77 -3.47
N PRO A 284 -4.05 6.34 -2.33
CA PRO A 284 -3.20 7.52 -2.36
C PRO A 284 -1.83 7.16 -2.93
N PHE A 285 -1.21 8.11 -3.65
CA PHE A 285 0.12 7.96 -4.27
C PHE A 285 0.25 6.84 -5.31
N PHE A 286 -0.86 6.26 -5.77
CA PHE A 286 -0.82 5.23 -6.80
C PHE A 286 -0.28 5.82 -8.13
N PRO A 287 0.61 5.12 -8.86
CA PRO A 287 1.15 5.59 -10.12
C PRO A 287 0.08 5.95 -11.14
N ASP A 288 0.27 7.08 -11.82
CA ASP A 288 -0.61 7.47 -12.93
C ASP A 288 -0.47 6.47 -14.10
N ALA A 289 -1.49 6.43 -14.98
CA ALA A 289 -1.56 5.53 -16.13
C ALA A 289 -1.41 4.02 -15.79
N THR A 290 -1.63 3.64 -14.53
CA THR A 290 -1.53 2.27 -14.06
C THR A 290 -2.84 1.86 -13.37
N MET A 291 -3.21 0.60 -13.48
CA MET A 291 -4.25 -0.04 -12.66
C MET A 291 -3.79 -1.43 -12.23
N LEU A 292 -4.24 -1.85 -11.06
CA LEU A 292 -4.00 -3.19 -10.53
C LEU A 292 -5.33 -3.83 -10.16
N ILE A 293 -5.60 -5.01 -10.69
CA ILE A 293 -6.74 -5.85 -10.34
C ILE A 293 -6.21 -6.96 -9.43
N THR A 294 -6.65 -6.96 -8.18
CA THR A 294 -6.28 -7.96 -7.17
C THR A 294 -7.23 -7.84 -5.98
N SER A 295 -7.15 -8.78 -5.05
CA SER A 295 -7.82 -8.70 -3.75
C SER A 295 -6.92 -8.04 -2.71
N PHE A 296 -7.49 -7.35 -1.71
CA PHE A 296 -6.70 -6.66 -0.68
C PHE A 296 -5.87 -7.61 0.19
N ASN A 297 -6.42 -8.79 0.49
CA ASN A 297 -5.75 -9.87 1.21
C ASN A 297 -4.57 -10.50 0.44
N ASN A 298 -4.39 -10.17 -0.84
CA ASN A 298 -3.25 -10.62 -1.62
C ASN A 298 -2.02 -9.71 -1.44
N LEU A 299 -2.24 -8.49 -0.95
CA LEU A 299 -1.18 -7.53 -0.67
C LEU A 299 -0.83 -7.57 0.82
N SER A 300 0.44 -7.72 1.11
CA SER A 300 0.96 -7.83 2.47
C SER A 300 2.15 -6.91 2.71
N ILE A 301 2.22 -6.38 3.93
CA ILE A 301 3.42 -5.73 4.48
C ILE A 301 3.94 -6.62 5.60
N TYR A 302 5.17 -7.08 5.47
CA TYR A 302 5.84 -7.80 6.54
C TYR A 302 6.78 -6.86 7.28
N TRP A 303 6.76 -6.90 8.60
CA TRP A 303 7.68 -6.15 9.44
C TRP A 303 8.42 -7.11 10.36
N GLN A 304 9.72 -6.92 10.51
CA GLN A 304 10.52 -7.82 11.34
C GLN A 304 10.32 -7.51 12.82
N ARG A 305 9.91 -8.53 13.58
CA ARG A 305 9.72 -8.46 15.04
C ARG A 305 11.05 -8.21 15.73
N GLY A 306 11.08 -7.23 16.62
CA GLY A 306 12.28 -6.86 17.37
C GLY A 306 13.33 -6.12 16.55
N SER A 307 13.05 -5.75 15.29
CA SER A 307 13.91 -4.89 14.48
C SER A 307 13.75 -3.40 14.82
N MET A 308 12.63 -3.02 15.43
CA MET A 308 12.34 -1.61 15.72
C MET A 308 13.39 -1.01 16.66
N ARG A 309 14.11 -0.01 16.18
CA ARG A 309 15.04 0.80 16.97
C ARG A 309 14.52 2.22 17.03
N ARG A 310 14.63 2.85 18.20
CA ARG A 310 14.20 4.24 18.39
C ARG A 310 15.24 5.02 19.17
N LEU A 311 15.32 6.31 18.88
CA LEU A 311 16.11 7.30 19.60
C LEU A 311 15.30 8.59 19.63
N MET A 312 15.17 9.20 20.80
CA MET A 312 14.57 10.52 20.95
C MET A 312 15.63 11.48 21.46
N LYS A 313 15.96 12.49 20.66
CA LYS A 313 17.00 13.46 20.98
C LYS A 313 16.40 14.87 21.00
N ASP A 314 16.72 15.60 22.06
CA ASP A 314 16.52 17.04 22.08
C ASP A 314 17.67 17.71 21.31
N GLU A 315 17.32 18.49 20.28
CA GLU A 315 18.26 19.18 19.40
C GLU A 315 18.06 20.69 19.55
N PRO A 316 18.52 21.28 20.67
CA PRO A 316 18.40 22.71 20.91
C PRO A 316 19.13 23.54 19.84
N GLU A 317 20.18 23.00 19.22
CA GLU A 317 20.86 23.60 18.06
C GLU A 317 19.91 23.92 16.89
N TYR A 318 18.79 23.20 16.78
CA TYR A 318 17.77 23.38 15.74
C TYR A 318 16.39 23.71 16.31
N ASN A 319 16.29 23.97 17.62
CA ASN A 319 15.04 24.25 18.35
C ASN A 319 13.94 23.20 18.11
N ARG A 320 14.29 21.91 18.20
CA ARG A 320 13.37 20.79 17.90
C ARG A 320 13.66 19.55 18.73
N ILE A 321 12.64 18.70 18.86
CA ILE A 321 12.81 17.31 19.29
C ILE A 321 12.83 16.42 18.07
N ALA A 322 13.90 15.66 17.89
CA ALA A 322 14.06 14.67 16.83
C ALA A 322 13.74 13.27 17.36
N THR A 323 12.99 12.49 16.58
CA THR A 323 12.76 11.07 16.79
C THR A 323 13.35 10.32 15.61
N TYR A 324 14.36 9.52 15.86
CA TYR A 324 14.93 8.59 14.90
C TYR A 324 14.32 7.22 15.11
N GLN A 325 13.81 6.62 14.05
CA GLN A 325 13.15 5.32 14.12
C GLN A 325 13.55 4.47 12.93
N SER A 326 13.87 3.21 13.18
CA SER A 326 14.24 2.25 12.15
C SER A 326 13.42 0.98 12.32
N ILE A 327 12.85 0.46 11.23
CA ILE A 327 12.11 -0.80 11.16
C ILE A 327 12.55 -1.54 9.90
N ASN A 328 12.63 -2.87 9.96
CA ASN A 328 12.83 -3.66 8.76
C ASN A 328 11.48 -4.08 8.18
N ASP A 329 11.18 -3.63 6.96
CA ASP A 329 9.90 -3.84 6.28
C ASP A 329 10.12 -4.55 4.93
N ALA A 330 9.13 -5.34 4.49
CA ALA A 330 9.06 -5.96 3.17
C ALA A 330 7.64 -5.83 2.60
N TYR A 331 7.54 -5.68 1.28
CA TYR A 331 6.28 -5.66 0.55
C TYR A 331 6.13 -6.98 -0.20
N VAL A 332 5.03 -7.67 0.05
CA VAL A 332 4.83 -9.04 -0.45
C VAL A 332 3.50 -9.12 -1.17
N VAL A 333 3.52 -9.70 -2.37
CA VAL A 333 2.33 -10.17 -3.08
C VAL A 333 2.23 -11.67 -2.81
N GLU A 334 1.14 -12.13 -2.19
CA GLU A 334 1.04 -13.51 -1.73
C GLU A 334 0.94 -14.49 -2.92
N ASP A 335 -0.03 -14.24 -3.81
CA ASP A 335 -0.29 -14.99 -5.03
C ASP A 335 -0.24 -14.08 -6.26
N TYR A 336 0.76 -14.31 -7.12
CA TYR A 336 0.88 -13.58 -8.38
C TYR A 336 -0.20 -13.98 -9.40
N GLY A 337 -0.76 -15.19 -9.31
CA GLY A 337 -1.87 -15.66 -10.14
C GLY A 337 -3.19 -14.91 -9.90
N LYS A 338 -3.31 -14.23 -8.76
CA LYS A 338 -4.44 -13.36 -8.39
C LYS A 338 -4.20 -11.88 -8.72
N CYS A 339 -3.14 -11.57 -9.47
CA CYS A 339 -2.82 -10.21 -9.90
C CYS A 339 -2.98 -10.04 -11.40
N ALA A 340 -3.56 -8.91 -11.80
CA ALA A 340 -3.59 -8.46 -13.19
C ALA A 340 -3.25 -6.96 -13.20
N MET A 341 -2.08 -6.61 -13.74
CA MET A 341 -1.60 -5.23 -13.77
C MET A 341 -1.62 -4.69 -15.18
N VAL A 342 -2.13 -3.47 -15.35
CA VAL A 342 -2.05 -2.74 -16.61
C VAL A 342 -1.25 -1.46 -16.40
N THR A 343 -0.24 -1.24 -17.22
CA THR A 343 0.68 -0.10 -17.18
C THR A 343 0.63 0.68 -18.50
N GLY A 344 1.05 1.94 -18.47
CA GLY A 344 1.13 2.76 -19.68
C GLY A 344 -0.22 3.08 -20.33
N LEU A 345 -1.29 3.10 -19.54
CA LEU A 345 -2.63 3.38 -20.04
C LEU A 345 -2.74 4.81 -20.56
N LYS A 346 -3.06 4.93 -21.85
CA LYS A 346 -3.28 6.21 -22.52
C LYS A 346 -4.52 6.17 -23.40
N PHE A 347 -5.10 7.33 -23.64
CA PHE A 347 -6.07 7.48 -24.72
C PHE A 347 -5.34 7.53 -26.05
N ALA A 348 -5.94 6.97 -27.10
CA ALA A 348 -5.40 7.00 -28.44
C ALA A 348 -5.24 8.45 -28.90
N ASP A 349 -4.00 8.80 -29.21
CA ASP A 349 -3.58 10.00 -29.92
C ASP A 349 -3.33 9.67 -31.39
N SER A 350 -3.40 10.71 -32.23
CA SER A 350 -3.40 10.66 -33.71
C SER A 350 -2.38 9.73 -34.35
#